data_AF-A0AAV4UJ93-F1
#
_entry.id   AF-A0AAV4UJ93-F1
#
_cell.length_a   1.000
_cell.length_b   1.000
_cell.length_c   1.000
_cell.angle_alpha   90.00
_cell.angle_beta   90.00
_cell.angle_gamma   90.00
#
_symmetry.space_group_name_H-M   'P 1'
#
loop_
_entity.id
_entity.type
_entity.pdbx_description
1 polymer ?
#
loop_
_entity_poly.entity_id
_entity_poly.type
_entity_poly.pdbx_seq_one_letter_code
_entity_poly.pdbx_strand_id
1 'polypeptide(L)'
;MGITGTLCFQFQCDGQDVTSKLKEMKVHSILFLNISHYGGGTKPWGNSGLGQFQTPATDDGMIEVIGLTTYQLPLLQAGGHGSSIAQCKKAKLVTSCTIPVQVDGEPCRLAPSIIEIELLNTVNMIAKTKVKKNLVVASY
;
A
#
# COMPACT_ATOMS: atom_id res chain seq x y z
N MET A 1 23.98 3.69 -22.71
CA MET A 1 23.85 2.37 -22.07
C MET A 1 23.61 2.61 -20.59
N GLY A 2 22.34 2.77 -20.18
CA GLY A 2 21.97 3.08 -18.80
C GLY A 2 21.76 1.79 -18.02
N ILE A 3 22.53 1.58 -16.96
CA ILE A 3 22.27 0.50 -16.01
C ILE A 3 21.08 0.97 -15.17
N THR A 4 19.86 0.67 -15.57
CA THR A 4 18.69 0.85 -14.71
C THR A 4 18.89 -0.05 -13.51
N GLY A 5 19.07 0.55 -12.32
CA GLY A 5 19.20 -0.17 -11.06
C GLY A 5 18.10 -1.23 -10.98
N THR A 6 18.51 -2.49 -10.91
CA THR A 6 17.56 -3.60 -10.90
C THR A 6 16.84 -3.56 -9.56
N LEU A 7 15.56 -3.22 -9.58
CA LEU A 7 14.67 -3.43 -8.44
C LEU A 7 14.83 -4.88 -7.99
N CYS A 8 15.14 -5.11 -6.72
CA CYS A 8 15.29 -6.46 -6.15
C CYS A 8 13.97 -7.25 -6.11
N PHE A 9 12.87 -6.67 -6.61
CA PHE A 9 11.56 -7.29 -6.55
C PHE A 9 10.75 -7.10 -7.83
N GLN A 10 9.97 -8.11 -8.16
CA GLN A 10 8.91 -8.11 -9.17
C GLN A 10 7.57 -8.24 -8.46
N PHE A 11 6.56 -7.51 -8.92
CA PHE A 11 5.26 -7.46 -8.25
C PHE A 11 4.11 -7.71 -9.23
N GLN A 12 3.19 -8.59 -8.81
CA GLN A 12 1.95 -8.89 -9.52
C GLN A 12 0.74 -8.62 -8.63
N CYS A 13 -0.28 -8.00 -9.22
CA CYS A 13 -1.55 -7.64 -8.64
C CYS A 13 -2.65 -8.41 -9.37
N ASP A 14 -3.32 -9.36 -8.71
CA ASP A 14 -4.37 -10.20 -9.31
C ASP A 14 -3.92 -10.88 -10.62
N GLY A 15 -2.66 -11.31 -10.67
CA GLY A 15 -2.02 -11.92 -11.85
C GLY A 15 -1.50 -10.93 -12.90
N GLN A 16 -1.75 -9.62 -12.75
CA GLN A 16 -1.19 -8.59 -13.62
C GLN A 16 0.17 -8.10 -13.12
N ASP A 17 1.20 -8.16 -13.98
CA ASP A 17 2.52 -7.61 -13.66
C ASP A 17 2.48 -6.07 -13.65
N VAL A 18 2.88 -5.49 -12.53
CA VAL A 18 2.95 -4.04 -12.29
C VAL A 18 4.39 -3.57 -12.01
N THR A 19 5.39 -4.43 -12.21
CA THR A 19 6.81 -4.15 -11.95
C THR A 19 7.32 -2.94 -12.71
N SER A 20 6.90 -2.73 -13.96
CA SER A 20 7.32 -1.59 -14.78
C SER A 20 6.89 -0.26 -14.16
N LYS A 21 5.66 -0.19 -13.63
CA LYS A 21 5.14 1.00 -12.94
C LYS A 21 5.97 1.33 -11.71
N LEU A 22 6.33 0.32 -10.91
CA LEU A 22 7.18 0.50 -9.73
C LEU A 22 8.57 1.06 -10.08
N LYS A 23 9.16 0.56 -11.18
CA LYS A 23 10.47 1.02 -11.68
C LYS A 23 10.41 2.47 -12.17
N GLU A 24 9.40 2.82 -12.97
CA GLU A 24 9.22 4.17 -13.49
C GLU A 24 9.05 5.19 -12.37
N MET A 25 8.29 4.83 -11.34
CA MET A 25 8.03 5.66 -10.16
C MET A 25 9.21 5.69 -9.16
N LYS A 26 10.30 4.97 -9.44
CA LYS A 26 11.47 4.85 -8.55
C LYS A 26 11.10 4.43 -7.12
N VAL A 27 10.16 3.48 -7.01
CA VAL A 27 9.71 2.96 -5.72
C VAL A 27 10.88 2.29 -5.01
N HIS A 28 11.12 2.70 -3.76
CA HIS A 28 12.15 2.15 -2.90
C HIS A 28 11.61 1.01 -2.02
N SER A 29 10.35 1.13 -1.56
CA SER A 29 9.68 0.10 -0.76
C SER A 29 8.19 0.02 -1.11
N ILE A 30 7.62 -1.17 -0.96
CA ILE A 30 6.19 -1.40 -1.12
C ILE A 30 5.57 -1.61 0.26
N LEU A 31 4.42 -0.99 0.47
CA LEU A 31 3.59 -1.17 1.65
C LEU A 31 2.25 -1.78 1.23
N PHE A 32 1.90 -2.89 1.88
CA PHE A 32 0.60 -3.56 1.73
C PHE A 32 -0.24 -3.25 2.95
N LEU A 33 -1.46 -2.74 2.75
CA LEU A 33 -2.37 -2.40 3.84
C LEU A 33 -3.72 -3.09 3.63
N ASN A 34 -4.30 -3.55 4.75
CA ASN A 34 -5.71 -3.91 4.86
C ASN A 34 -6.47 -2.92 5.77
N ILE A 35 -5.78 -1.91 6.31
CA ILE A 35 -6.35 -0.84 7.13
C ILE A 35 -5.83 0.51 6.65
N SER A 36 -6.62 1.56 6.85
CA SER A 36 -6.30 2.91 6.36
C SER A 36 -5.12 3.62 7.05
N HIS A 37 -4.55 3.05 8.11
CA HIS A 37 -3.52 3.68 8.91
C HIS A 37 -2.28 2.80 9.05
N TYR A 38 -1.12 3.45 9.17
CA TYR A 38 0.17 2.78 9.31
C TYR A 38 1.07 3.55 10.29
N GLY A 39 1.97 2.85 10.99
CA GLY A 39 3.12 3.39 11.72
C GLY A 39 2.91 4.75 12.39
N GLY A 40 2.32 4.77 13.60
CA GLY A 40 2.05 6.02 14.32
C GLY A 40 0.79 6.78 13.87
N GLY A 41 -0.10 6.13 13.13
CA GLY A 41 -1.38 6.70 12.70
C GLY A 41 -1.32 7.51 11.39
N THR A 42 -0.22 7.39 10.64
CA THR A 42 -0.10 7.98 9.30
C THR A 42 -1.11 7.35 8.32
N LYS A 43 -1.41 8.03 7.21
CA LYS A 43 -2.37 7.57 6.19
C LYS A 43 -1.70 7.45 4.81
N PRO A 44 -0.96 6.36 4.54
CA PRO A 44 -0.11 6.26 3.36
C PRO A 44 -0.86 6.28 2.02
N TRP A 45 -2.14 5.89 2.01
CA TRP A 45 -2.96 5.93 0.79
C TRP A 45 -3.33 7.35 0.33
N GLY A 46 -3.32 8.32 1.26
CA GLY A 46 -3.77 9.69 0.97
C GLY A 46 -5.29 9.82 0.78
N ASN A 47 -5.72 10.97 0.23
CA ASN A 47 -7.14 11.26 -0.01
C ASN A 47 -7.56 10.76 -1.40
N SER A 48 -8.51 9.82 -1.43
CA SER A 48 -9.01 9.15 -2.66
C SER A 48 -9.93 10.01 -3.54
N GLY A 49 -9.91 11.33 -3.38
CA GLY A 49 -10.95 12.22 -3.92
C GLY A 49 -10.95 12.39 -5.44
N LEU A 50 -9.90 11.96 -6.16
CA LEU A 50 -9.69 12.26 -7.58
C LEU A 50 -9.03 11.11 -8.38
N GLY A 51 -9.02 9.88 -7.85
CA GLY A 51 -8.11 8.82 -8.32
C GLY A 51 -8.72 7.70 -9.17
N GLN A 52 -7.83 6.94 -9.83
CA GLN A 52 -8.09 5.66 -10.53
C GLN A 52 -8.61 4.54 -9.60
N PHE A 53 -8.34 4.65 -8.30
CA PHE A 53 -8.61 3.62 -7.30
C PHE A 53 -9.75 4.01 -6.36
N GLN A 54 -10.34 3.00 -5.72
CA GLN A 54 -11.39 3.21 -4.74
C GLN A 54 -10.84 3.82 -3.45
N THR A 55 -11.76 4.31 -2.62
CA THR A 55 -11.41 4.72 -1.26
C THR A 55 -11.09 3.48 -0.43
N PRO A 56 -9.98 3.43 0.34
CA PRO A 56 -9.62 2.28 1.15
C PRO A 56 -10.73 1.91 2.10
N ALA A 57 -11.06 0.63 2.10
CA ALA A 57 -12.07 0.04 2.95
C ALA A 57 -11.54 -1.27 3.53
N THR A 58 -11.94 -1.61 4.75
CA THR A 58 -11.48 -2.83 5.44
C THR A 58 -12.40 -4.02 5.15
N ASP A 59 -13.51 -3.78 4.48
CA ASP A 59 -14.64 -4.68 4.27
C ASP A 59 -14.94 -4.93 2.78
N ASP A 60 -14.13 -4.41 1.87
CA ASP A 60 -14.24 -4.63 0.42
C ASP A 60 -13.47 -5.86 -0.08
N GLY A 61 -12.65 -6.46 0.80
CA GLY A 61 -11.82 -7.62 0.50
C GLY A 61 -10.60 -7.31 -0.37
N MET A 62 -10.18 -6.04 -0.41
CA MET A 62 -9.03 -5.57 -1.17
C MET A 62 -7.84 -5.27 -0.27
N ILE A 63 -6.65 -5.39 -0.83
CA ILE A 63 -5.38 -4.97 -0.21
C ILE A 63 -4.92 -3.73 -0.95
N GLU A 64 -4.72 -2.64 -0.21
CA GLU A 64 -4.09 -1.43 -0.72
C GLU A 64 -2.59 -1.63 -0.92
N VAL A 65 -2.11 -1.39 -2.13
CA VAL A 65 -0.68 -1.44 -2.47
C VAL A 65 -0.15 -0.03 -2.68
N ILE A 66 0.75 0.40 -1.81
CA ILE A 66 1.38 1.72 -1.83
C ILE A 66 2.86 1.58 -2.16
N GLY A 67 3.33 2.36 -3.12
CA GLY A 67 4.74 2.52 -3.44
C GLY A 67 5.28 3.75 -2.72
N LEU A 68 6.43 3.61 -2.08
CA LEU A 68 7.11 4.70 -1.41
C LEU A 68 8.49 4.91 -2.01
N THR A 69 8.75 6.12 -2.46
CA THR A 69 10.10 6.59 -2.81
C THR A 69 10.90 6.88 -1.54
N THR A 70 12.22 7.05 -1.69
CA THR A 70 13.13 7.45 -0.61
C THR A 70 12.68 8.73 0.12
N TYR A 71 12.04 9.67 -0.60
CA TYR A 71 11.54 10.91 0.00
C TYR A 71 10.17 10.76 0.67
N GLN A 72 9.32 9.86 0.18
CA GLN A 72 7.99 9.65 0.76
C GLN A 72 8.04 8.90 2.10
N LEU A 73 9.03 8.03 2.30
CA LEU A 73 9.24 7.29 3.56
C LEU A 73 9.24 8.21 4.80
N PRO A 74 10.15 9.20 4.92
CA PRO A 74 10.14 10.12 6.04
C PRO A 74 8.94 11.08 6.01
N LEU A 75 8.44 11.42 4.82
CA LEU A 75 7.34 12.36 4.66
C LEU A 75 6.02 11.84 5.25
N LEU A 76 5.82 10.51 5.33
CA LEU A 76 4.66 9.91 6.00
C LEU A 76 4.49 10.44 7.43
N GLN A 77 5.59 10.60 8.16
CA GLN A 77 5.58 11.08 9.56
C GLN A 77 5.23 12.58 9.67
N ALA A 78 5.38 13.33 8.58
CA ALA A 78 4.98 14.74 8.49
C ALA A 78 3.56 14.91 7.91
N GLY A 79 2.76 13.84 7.83
CA GLY A 79 1.40 13.87 7.30
C GLY A 79 1.29 13.74 5.78
N GLY A 80 2.38 13.39 5.09
CA GLY A 80 2.34 13.06 3.67
C GLY A 80 1.76 11.68 3.39
N HIS A 81 1.84 11.29 2.11
CA HIS A 81 1.33 10.00 1.63
C HIS A 81 2.29 9.38 0.61
N GLY A 82 2.11 8.09 0.36
CA GLY A 82 2.77 7.37 -0.71
C GLY A 82 2.03 7.51 -2.04
N SER A 83 2.46 6.71 -3.00
CA SER A 83 1.80 6.61 -4.29
C SER A 83 0.94 5.35 -4.35
N SER A 84 -0.36 5.50 -4.62
CA SER A 84 -1.27 4.37 -4.82
C SER A 84 -0.88 3.60 -6.09
N ILE A 85 -0.46 2.34 -5.93
CA ILE A 85 0.02 1.51 -7.05
C ILE A 85 -1.12 0.67 -7.60
N ALA A 86 -1.84 -0.02 -6.71
CA ALA A 86 -2.92 -0.95 -7.04
C ALA A 86 -3.79 -1.22 -5.82
N GLN A 87 -4.99 -1.79 -6.05
CA GLN A 87 -5.77 -2.52 -5.06
C GLN A 87 -5.94 -3.94 -5.58
N CYS A 88 -5.61 -4.96 -4.79
CA CYS A 88 -5.63 -6.36 -5.22
C CYS A 88 -6.29 -7.29 -4.21
N LYS A 89 -6.87 -8.40 -4.66
CA LYS A 89 -7.27 -9.51 -3.78
C LYS A 89 -6.11 -10.45 -3.50
N LYS A 90 -5.23 -10.62 -4.49
CA LYS A 90 -4.02 -11.43 -4.40
C LYS A 90 -2.81 -10.64 -4.87
N ALA A 91 -1.88 -10.41 -3.96
CA ALA A 91 -0.57 -9.81 -4.23
C ALA A 91 0.50 -10.89 -4.28
N LYS A 92 1.38 -10.82 -5.27
CA LYS A 92 2.55 -11.69 -5.38
C LYS A 92 3.82 -10.87 -5.59
N LEU A 93 4.73 -10.95 -4.64
CA LEU A 93 6.03 -10.29 -4.65
C LEU A 93 7.13 -11.34 -4.77
N VAL A 94 7.94 -11.26 -5.82
CA VAL A 94 9.11 -12.14 -6.01
C VAL A 94 10.36 -11.31 -5.72
N THR A 95 11.19 -11.74 -4.79
CA THR A 95 12.43 -11.05 -4.40
C THR A 95 13.65 -11.82 -4.88
N SER A 96 14.61 -11.13 -5.47
CA SER A 96 15.86 -11.71 -6.00
C SER A 96 17.08 -11.44 -5.11
N CYS A 97 16.92 -10.65 -4.05
CA CYS A 97 17.96 -10.36 -3.08
C CYS A 97 17.39 -10.42 -1.66
N THR A 98 18.26 -10.51 -0.66
CA THR A 98 17.84 -10.45 0.74
C THR A 98 17.34 -9.04 1.06
N ILE A 99 16.08 -8.92 1.51
CA ILE A 99 15.43 -7.64 1.80
C ILE A 99 15.01 -7.53 3.27
N PRO A 100 15.04 -6.32 3.86
CA PRO A 100 14.34 -6.06 5.11
C PRO A 100 12.83 -6.02 4.85
N VAL A 101 12.07 -6.67 5.71
CA VAL A 101 10.61 -6.59 5.73
C VAL A 101 10.11 -6.35 7.15
N GLN A 102 8.87 -5.90 7.26
CA GLN A 102 8.19 -5.76 8.53
C GLN A 102 6.77 -6.27 8.35
N VAL A 103 6.33 -7.15 9.25
CA VAL A 103 4.97 -7.72 9.25
C VAL A 103 4.33 -7.37 10.59
N ASP A 104 3.21 -6.64 10.54
CA ASP A 104 2.44 -6.23 11.72
C ASP A 104 3.24 -5.57 12.87
N GLY A 105 4.37 -4.93 12.53
CA GLY A 105 5.25 -4.30 13.51
C GLY A 105 6.59 -5.02 13.67
N GLU A 106 6.65 -6.32 13.39
CA GLU A 106 7.82 -7.15 13.65
C GLU A 106 8.80 -7.13 12.46
N PRO A 107 10.06 -6.68 12.65
CA PRO A 107 11.05 -6.65 11.59
C PRO A 107 11.68 -8.02 11.37
N CYS A 108 11.89 -8.40 10.10
CA CYS A 108 12.70 -9.55 9.76
C CYS A 108 13.48 -9.36 8.45
N ARG A 109 14.39 -10.29 8.16
CA ARG A 109 15.13 -10.34 6.89
C ARG A 109 14.65 -11.55 6.10
N LEU A 110 14.19 -11.31 4.88
CA LEU A 110 13.84 -12.39 3.97
C LEU A 110 14.96 -12.59 2.96
N ALA A 111 15.44 -13.82 2.87
CA ALA A 111 16.23 -14.28 1.72
C ALA A 111 15.38 -14.19 0.43
N PRO A 112 16.00 -14.31 -0.77
CA PRO A 112 15.25 -14.38 -2.03
C PRO A 112 14.10 -15.38 -1.91
N SER A 113 12.88 -14.90 -2.16
CA SER A 113 11.64 -15.61 -1.83
C SER A 113 10.48 -15.14 -2.70
N ILE A 114 9.43 -15.97 -2.73
CA ILE A 114 8.12 -15.63 -3.28
C ILE A 114 7.18 -15.40 -2.11
N ILE A 115 6.60 -14.21 -2.04
CA ILE A 115 5.67 -13.78 -1.00
C ILE A 115 4.31 -13.62 -1.66
N GLU A 116 3.32 -14.37 -1.16
CA GLU A 116 1.94 -14.26 -1.60
C GLU A 116 1.09 -13.72 -0.44
N ILE A 117 0.28 -12.71 -0.73
CA ILE A 117 -0.56 -12.03 0.26
C ILE A 117 -1.99 -12.08 -0.26
N GLU A 118 -2.87 -12.68 0.54
CA GLU A 118 -4.29 -12.82 0.29
C GLU A 118 -5.06 -12.79 1.61
N LEU A 119 -6.31 -12.34 1.58
CA LEU A 119 -7.16 -12.34 2.77
C LEU A 119 -7.67 -13.76 3.04
N LEU A 120 -7.34 -14.28 4.23
CA LEU A 120 -7.80 -15.58 4.71
C LEU A 120 -8.52 -15.38 6.04
N ASN A 121 -9.59 -16.16 6.28
CA ASN A 121 -10.31 -16.22 7.55
C ASN A 121 -10.72 -14.82 8.10
N THR A 122 -11.59 -14.14 7.35
CA THR A 122 -12.10 -12.83 7.76
C THR A 122 -12.96 -12.91 9.02
N VAL A 123 -12.89 -11.85 9.83
CA VAL A 123 -13.63 -11.74 11.09
C VAL A 123 -14.40 -10.43 11.14
N ASN A 124 -15.52 -10.44 11.87
CA ASN A 124 -16.26 -9.21 12.15
C ASN A 124 -15.54 -8.41 13.23
N MET A 125 -15.11 -7.20 12.89
CA MET A 125 -14.49 -6.27 13.83
C MET A 125 -15.48 -5.18 14.22
N ILE A 126 -15.44 -4.76 15.49
CA ILE A 126 -16.19 -3.57 15.94
C ILE A 126 -15.56 -2.33 15.29
N ALA A 127 -16.34 -1.64 14.46
CA ALA A 127 -15.92 -0.41 13.81
C ALA A 127 -16.73 0.77 14.35
N LYS A 128 -16.06 1.92 14.53
CA LYS A 128 -16.75 3.17 14.85
C LYS A 128 -17.56 3.63 13.63
N THR A 129 -18.86 3.80 13.81
CA THR A 129 -19.74 4.32 12.76
C THR A 129 -19.28 5.70 12.32
N LYS A 130 -18.96 5.86 11.03
CA LYS A 130 -18.70 7.18 10.42
C LYS A 130 -20.04 7.91 10.27
N VAL A 131 -20.37 8.81 11.20
CA VAL A 131 -21.51 9.71 11.03
C VAL A 131 -21.22 10.63 9.84
N LYS A 132 -21.97 10.51 8.75
CA LYS A 132 -21.92 11.48 7.65
C LYS A 132 -22.46 12.81 8.18
N LYS A 133 -21.59 13.81 8.36
CA LYS A 133 -22.03 15.19 8.57
C LYS A 133 -22.64 15.67 7.26
N ASN A 134 -23.96 15.65 7.15
CA ASN A 134 -24.66 16.47 6.16
C ASN A 134 -24.43 17.93 6.56
N LEU A 135 -23.46 18.58 5.93
CA LEU A 135 -23.33 20.03 5.98
C LEU A 135 -24.53 20.58 5.22
N VAL A 136 -25.57 20.97 5.97
CA VAL A 136 -26.61 21.84 5.46
C VAL A 136 -25.91 23.18 5.22
N VAL A 137 -25.67 23.53 3.95
CA VAL A 137 -25.21 24.85 3.58
C VAL A 137 -26.37 25.79 3.89
N ALA A 138 -26.29 26.50 5.01
CA ALA A 138 -27.13 27.66 5.23
C ALA A 138 -26.60 28.77 4.33
N SER A 139 -27.34 29.04 3.25
CA SER A 139 -27.18 30.28 2.49
C SER A 139 -27.60 31.46 3.38
N TYR A 140 -26.72 32.43 3.53
CA TYR A 140 -27.07 33.83 3.82
C TYR A 140 -26.45 34.69 2.73
#